data_AF-A0A0C3P551-F1
#
_entry.id   AF-A0A0C3P551-F1
#
_cell.length_a   1.000
_cell.length_b   1.000
_cell.length_c   1.000
_cell.angle_alpha   90.00
_cell.angle_beta   90.00
_cell.angle_gamma   90.00
#
_symmetry.space_group_name_H-M   'P 1'
#
loop_
_entity.id
_entity.type
_entity.pdbx_description
1 polymer ?
#
loop_
_entity_poly.entity_id
_entity_poly.type
_entity_poly.pdbx_seq_one_letter_code
_entity_poly.pdbx_strand_id
1 'polypeptide(L)'
;PHVTASDQLICWSSPHTSDFLTLLETCFPSSSVFQLFWVMLQLLDINTCSNYRAGLLCFTQFCDKLSIPEVDHMPASAELIAVFASHHTGHFSDKTLNNWLAGLHFWHIANGAVWNADGMLRHVQRGFAKLVPPLSKLAKCPPVTLEALCILHN
;
A
#
# COMPACT_ATOMS: atom_id res chain seq x y z
N PRO A 1 -5.56 18.25 -13.90
CA PRO A 1 -6.34 17.29 -14.74
C PRO A 1 -6.86 16.14 -13.87
N HIS A 2 -8.15 15.80 -14.00
CA HIS A 2 -8.78 14.74 -13.21
C HIS A 2 -8.39 13.38 -13.80
N VAL A 3 -7.26 12.84 -13.35
CA VAL A 3 -6.79 11.50 -13.73
C VAL A 3 -7.56 10.50 -12.88
N THR A 4 -8.10 9.44 -13.49
CA THR A 4 -8.85 8.44 -12.73
C THR A 4 -7.94 7.75 -11.70
N ALA A 5 -8.55 7.33 -10.59
CA ALA A 5 -7.89 6.51 -9.59
C ALA A 5 -7.64 5.07 -10.08
N SER A 6 -7.44 4.83 -11.37
CA SER A 6 -6.79 3.62 -11.89
C SER A 6 -5.53 4.03 -12.67
N ASP A 7 -5.66 5.04 -13.53
CA ASP A 7 -4.55 5.65 -14.30
C ASP A 7 -3.46 6.28 -13.41
N GLN A 8 -3.82 6.78 -12.22
CA GLN A 8 -2.82 7.31 -11.26
C GLN A 8 -1.79 6.29 -10.75
N LEU A 9 -2.03 4.98 -10.85
CA LEU A 9 -1.08 3.96 -10.34
C LEU A 9 0.14 3.86 -11.27
N ILE A 10 -0.09 4.13 -12.57
CA ILE A 10 0.92 4.14 -13.63
C ILE A 10 1.61 5.52 -13.68
N CYS A 11 0.89 6.60 -13.36
CA CYS A 11 1.45 7.96 -13.29
C CYS A 11 2.27 8.26 -12.02
N TRP A 12 2.33 7.35 -11.05
CA TRP A 12 3.22 7.51 -9.89
C TRP A 12 4.59 6.98 -10.24
N SER A 13 5.23 7.67 -11.18
CA SER A 13 6.59 7.43 -11.63
C SER A 13 7.53 8.26 -10.75
N SER A 14 8.29 7.58 -9.88
CA SER A 14 9.46 8.19 -9.26
C SER A 14 10.60 8.28 -10.29
N PRO A 15 11.63 9.11 -10.06
CA PRO A 15 12.85 9.07 -10.87
C PRO A 15 13.45 7.66 -10.99
N HIS A 16 13.42 6.87 -9.90
CA HIS A 16 13.87 5.48 -9.90
C HIS A 16 13.08 4.58 -10.86
N THR A 17 11.77 4.81 -10.95
CA THR A 17 10.89 4.10 -11.91
C THR A 17 11.33 4.35 -13.33
N SER A 18 11.61 5.61 -13.68
CA SER A 18 12.01 5.99 -15.04
C SER A 18 13.34 5.35 -15.44
N ASP A 19 14.32 5.35 -14.54
CA ASP A 19 15.61 4.70 -14.76
C ASP A 19 15.45 3.18 -14.93
N PHE A 20 14.62 2.56 -14.09
CA PHE A 20 14.32 1.13 -14.16
C PHE A 20 13.63 0.73 -15.47
N LEU A 21 12.62 1.48 -15.90
CA LEU A 21 11.92 1.24 -17.17
C LEU A 21 12.86 1.39 -18.36
N THR A 22 13.68 2.44 -18.37
CA THR A 22 14.68 2.67 -19.41
C THR A 22 15.64 1.48 -19.52
N LEU A 23 16.16 1.00 -18.37
CA LEU A 23 17.04 -0.16 -18.34
C LEU A 23 16.36 -1.44 -18.85
N LEU A 24 15.10 -1.69 -18.46
CA LEU A 24 14.32 -2.83 -18.95
C LEU A 24 14.15 -2.80 -20.46
N GLU A 25 13.80 -1.65 -21.03
CA GLU A 25 13.60 -1.49 -22.48
C GLU A 25 14.90 -1.60 -23.28
N THR A 26 16.07 -1.37 -22.66
CA THR A 26 17.35 -1.68 -23.31
C THR A 26 17.63 -3.18 -23.41
N CYS A 27 17.06 -3.99 -22.51
CA CYS A 27 17.29 -5.43 -22.42
C CYS A 27 16.21 -6.26 -23.11
N PHE A 28 14.98 -5.74 -23.23
CA PHE A 28 13.82 -6.49 -23.69
C PHE A 28 12.94 -5.65 -24.64
N PRO A 29 12.24 -6.30 -25.61
CA PRO A 29 11.26 -5.61 -26.43
C PRO A 29 10.15 -4.99 -25.57
N SER A 30 9.65 -3.81 -25.96
CA SER A 30 8.59 -3.11 -25.24
C SER A 30 7.33 -3.95 -25.02
N SER A 31 7.01 -4.87 -25.93
CA SER A 31 5.89 -5.80 -25.77
C SER A 31 6.07 -6.77 -24.59
N SER A 32 7.30 -7.24 -24.35
CA SER A 32 7.62 -8.10 -23.21
C SER A 32 7.59 -7.34 -21.90
N VAL A 33 8.12 -6.10 -21.90
CA VAL A 33 8.05 -5.20 -20.73
C VAL A 33 6.59 -4.89 -20.40
N PHE A 34 5.79 -4.52 -21.39
CA PHE A 34 4.36 -4.28 -21.21
C PHE A 34 3.63 -5.53 -20.66
N GLN A 35 3.92 -6.72 -21.20
CA GLN A 35 3.32 -7.96 -20.72
C GLN A 35 3.71 -8.26 -19.26
N LEU A 36 4.95 -8.00 -18.87
CA LEU A 36 5.40 -8.13 -17.48
C LEU A 36 4.53 -7.27 -16.54
N PHE A 37 4.44 -5.97 -16.81
CA PHE A 37 3.64 -5.04 -16.01
C PHE A 37 2.16 -5.39 -16.02
N TRP A 38 1.61 -5.77 -17.18
CA TRP A 38 0.22 -6.21 -17.29
C TRP A 38 -0.09 -7.39 -16.38
N VAL A 39 0.78 -8.41 -16.36
CA VAL A 39 0.64 -9.58 -15.50
C VAL A 39 0.76 -9.21 -14.02
N MET A 40 1.69 -8.33 -13.66
CA MET A 40 1.81 -7.84 -12.28
C MET A 40 0.53 -7.13 -11.81
N LEU A 41 -0.12 -6.36 -12.69
CA LEU A 41 -1.39 -5.70 -12.38
C LEU A 41 -2.55 -6.68 -12.19
N GLN A 42 -2.50 -7.89 -12.77
CA GLN A 42 -3.54 -8.92 -12.56
C GLN A 42 -3.60 -9.43 -11.12
N LEU A 43 -2.54 -9.24 -10.31
CA LEU A 43 -2.54 -9.57 -8.89
C LEU A 43 -3.49 -8.68 -8.07
N LEU A 44 -3.91 -7.55 -8.64
CA LEU A 44 -4.78 -6.59 -7.99
C LEU A 44 -6.22 -6.84 -8.45
N ASP A 45 -6.97 -7.66 -7.71
CA ASP A 45 -8.43 -7.60 -7.84
C ASP A 45 -8.92 -6.18 -7.46
N ILE A 46 -10.10 -5.77 -7.93
CA ILE A 46 -10.59 -4.39 -7.79
C ILE A 46 -10.53 -3.90 -6.33
N ASN A 47 -10.86 -4.76 -5.37
CA ASN A 47 -10.84 -4.41 -3.95
C ASN A 47 -9.42 -4.31 -3.38
N THR A 48 -8.51 -5.21 -3.77
CA THR A 48 -7.09 -5.15 -3.39
C THR A 48 -6.41 -3.93 -4.02
N CYS A 49 -6.75 -3.58 -5.26
CA CYS A 49 -6.27 -2.39 -5.94
C CYS A 49 -6.62 -1.12 -5.17
N SER A 50 -7.87 -0.99 -4.71
CA SER A 50 -8.31 0.15 -3.90
C SER A 50 -7.52 0.28 -2.59
N ASN A 51 -7.32 -0.84 -1.88
CA ASN A 51 -6.56 -0.85 -0.63
C ASN A 51 -5.07 -0.53 -0.83
N TYR A 52 -4.47 -1.06 -1.90
CA TYR A 52 -3.06 -0.84 -2.21
C TYR A 52 -2.81 0.61 -2.64
N ARG A 53 -3.73 1.15 -3.45
CA ARG A 53 -3.75 2.58 -3.82
C ARG A 53 -3.87 3.48 -2.61
N ALA A 54 -4.74 3.13 -1.67
CA ALA A 54 -4.87 3.88 -0.42
C ALA A 54 -3.56 3.88 0.38
N GLY A 55 -2.86 2.75 0.44
CA GLY A 55 -1.57 2.65 1.13
C GLY A 55 -0.50 3.55 0.54
N LEU A 56 -0.37 3.50 -0.77
CA LEU A 56 0.55 4.33 -1.51
C LEU A 56 0.20 5.82 -1.35
N LEU A 57 -1.10 6.17 -1.41
CA LEU A 57 -1.59 7.53 -1.16
C LEU A 57 -1.26 8.05 0.25
N CYS A 58 -1.52 7.24 1.27
CA CYS A 58 -1.21 7.61 2.64
C CYS A 58 0.31 7.81 2.83
N PHE A 59 1.14 6.99 2.18
CA PHE A 59 2.60 7.11 2.26
C PHE A 59 3.12 8.41 1.66
N THR A 60 2.69 8.79 0.46
CA THR A 60 3.16 10.05 -0.15
C THR A 60 2.64 11.27 0.59
N GLN A 61 1.37 11.28 1.01
CA GLN A 61 0.84 12.36 1.86
C GLN A 61 1.61 12.50 3.18
N PHE A 62 2.02 11.38 3.77
CA PHE A 62 2.89 11.37 4.95
C PHE A 62 4.27 11.98 4.63
N CYS A 63 4.87 11.61 3.50
CA CYS A 63 6.16 12.14 3.06
C CYS A 63 6.08 13.65 2.77
N ASP A 64 5.04 14.11 2.07
CA ASP A 64 4.79 15.52 1.76
C ASP A 64 4.65 16.34 3.05
N LYS A 65 3.90 15.82 4.03
CA LYS A 65 3.71 16.46 5.34
C LYS A 65 5.03 16.63 6.10
N LEU A 66 5.97 15.71 5.93
CA LEU A 66 7.31 15.78 6.53
C LEU A 66 8.35 16.42 5.62
N SER A 67 7.94 16.90 4.44
CA SER A 67 8.84 17.47 3.42
C SER A 67 9.99 16.51 3.04
N ILE A 68 9.69 15.22 2.98
CA ILE A 68 10.64 14.20 2.51
C ILE A 68 10.76 14.33 0.98
N PRO A 69 11.98 14.51 0.43
CA PRO A 69 12.19 14.59 -1.01
C PRO A 69 11.63 13.36 -1.74
N GLU A 70 11.03 13.57 -2.91
CA GLU A 70 10.45 12.48 -3.73
C GLU A 70 11.47 11.39 -4.09
N VAL A 71 12.74 11.77 -4.24
CA VAL A 71 13.86 10.84 -4.49
C VAL A 71 14.05 9.82 -3.35
N ASP A 72 13.63 10.14 -2.14
CA ASP A 72 13.74 9.27 -0.97
C ASP A 72 12.49 8.38 -0.79
N HIS A 73 11.44 8.58 -1.60
CA HIS A 73 10.22 7.78 -1.53
C HIS A 73 10.43 6.38 -2.13
N MET A 74 11.40 6.24 -3.04
CA MET A 74 11.73 4.97 -3.67
C MET A 74 13.19 4.90 -4.16
N PRO A 75 13.98 3.90 -3.72
CA PRO A 75 13.66 2.93 -2.67
C PRO A 75 13.56 3.60 -1.30
N ALA A 76 12.43 3.40 -0.61
CA ALA A 76 12.26 3.91 0.75
C ALA A 76 13.21 3.20 1.72
N SER A 77 13.79 3.96 2.65
CA SER A 77 14.62 3.39 3.71
C SER A 77 13.77 2.60 4.72
N ALA A 78 14.42 1.68 5.44
CA ALA A 78 13.78 0.93 6.52
C ALA A 78 13.18 1.87 7.57
N GLU A 79 13.90 2.96 7.84
CA GLU A 79 13.52 4.04 8.73
C GLU A 79 12.28 4.77 8.25
N LEU A 80 12.23 5.19 7.00
CA LEU A 80 11.09 5.91 6.47
C LEU A 80 9.81 5.07 6.54
N ILE A 81 9.88 3.80 6.18
CA ILE A 81 8.73 2.87 6.23
C ILE A 81 8.29 2.63 7.68
N ALA A 82 9.23 2.49 8.61
CA ALA A 82 8.93 2.31 10.03
C ALA A 82 8.30 3.56 10.66
N VAL A 83 8.82 4.76 10.35
CA VAL A 83 8.24 6.03 10.83
C VAL A 83 6.85 6.21 10.26
N PHE A 84 6.64 5.96 8.97
CA PHE A 84 5.31 5.94 8.34
C PHE A 84 4.33 5.04 9.12
N ALA A 85 4.71 3.78 9.36
CA ALA A 85 3.87 2.85 10.11
C ALA A 85 3.57 3.35 11.53
N SER A 86 4.56 3.93 12.22
CA SER A 86 4.39 4.47 13.57
C SER A 86 3.49 5.70 13.62
N HIS A 87 3.49 6.55 12.57
CA HIS A 87 2.72 7.79 12.50
C HIS A 87 1.20 7.55 12.64
N HIS A 88 0.74 6.39 12.17
CA HIS A 88 -0.67 6.03 12.14
C HIS A 88 -1.13 5.22 13.36
N THR A 89 -0.26 5.06 14.36
CA THR A 89 -0.56 4.28 15.57
C THR A 89 -1.76 4.85 16.31
N GLY A 90 -2.67 3.96 16.72
CA GLY A 90 -3.86 4.33 17.51
C GLY A 90 -5.02 4.91 16.69
N HIS A 91 -4.79 5.26 15.42
CA HIS A 91 -5.81 5.80 14.53
C HIS A 91 -6.47 4.74 13.64
N PHE A 92 -5.73 3.69 13.27
CA PHE A 92 -6.18 2.66 12.33
C PHE A 92 -5.95 1.25 12.88
N SER A 93 -6.66 0.28 12.29
CA SER A 93 -6.51 -1.13 12.64
C SER A 93 -5.21 -1.73 12.09
N ASP A 94 -4.71 -2.79 12.71
CA ASP A 94 -3.59 -3.59 12.19
C ASP A 94 -3.83 -4.05 10.76
N LYS A 95 -5.07 -4.42 10.44
CA LYS A 95 -5.47 -4.84 9.09
C LYS A 95 -5.28 -3.71 8.08
N THR A 96 -5.66 -2.50 8.43
CA THR A 96 -5.51 -1.31 7.57
C THR A 96 -4.03 -1.03 7.32
N LEU A 97 -3.21 -0.99 8.38
CA LEU A 97 -1.77 -0.77 8.24
C LEU A 97 -1.10 -1.83 7.36
N ASN A 98 -1.41 -3.12 7.58
CA ASN A 98 -0.83 -4.21 6.80
C ASN A 98 -1.26 -4.14 5.33
N ASN A 99 -2.50 -3.75 5.05
CA ASN A 99 -2.96 -3.51 3.67
C ASN A 99 -2.19 -2.37 3.01
N TRP A 100 -1.93 -1.29 3.74
CA TRP A 100 -1.15 -0.17 3.22
C TRP A 100 0.30 -0.55 2.93
N LEU A 101 0.95 -1.26 3.86
CA LEU A 101 2.31 -1.76 3.70
C LEU A 101 2.41 -2.77 2.54
N ALA A 102 1.39 -3.62 2.34
CA ALA A 102 1.33 -4.52 1.19
C ALA A 102 1.26 -3.75 -0.14
N GLY A 103 0.46 -2.68 -0.20
CA GLY A 103 0.40 -1.79 -1.36
C GLY A 103 1.73 -1.09 -1.64
N LEU A 104 2.37 -0.55 -0.60
CA LEU A 104 3.67 0.11 -0.71
C LEU A 104 4.77 -0.88 -1.14
N HIS A 105 4.75 -2.10 -0.61
CA HIS A 105 5.67 -3.17 -0.99
C HIS A 105 5.48 -3.59 -2.44
N PHE A 106 4.22 -3.81 -2.87
CA PHE A 106 3.90 -4.12 -4.26
C PHE A 106 4.38 -3.01 -5.19
N TRP A 107 4.19 -1.74 -4.81
CA TRP A 107 4.68 -0.61 -5.59
C TRP A 107 6.21 -0.61 -5.73
N HIS A 108 6.96 -0.92 -4.66
CA HIS A 108 8.43 -1.07 -4.77
C HIS A 108 8.83 -2.20 -5.72
N ILE A 109 8.20 -3.38 -5.59
CA ILE A 109 8.46 -4.54 -6.44
C ILE A 109 8.17 -4.21 -7.91
N ALA A 110 7.02 -3.58 -8.19
CA ALA A 110 6.62 -3.18 -9.54
C ALA A 110 7.63 -2.23 -10.19
N ASN A 111 8.25 -1.35 -9.41
CA ASN A 111 9.19 -0.35 -9.91
C ASN A 111 10.66 -0.78 -9.79
N GLY A 112 10.94 -2.07 -9.54
CA GLY A 112 12.31 -2.58 -9.44
C GLY A 112 13.09 -1.99 -8.26
N ALA A 113 12.40 -1.53 -7.22
CA ALA A 113 13.01 -0.95 -6.02
C ALA A 113 13.17 -2.00 -4.92
N VAL A 114 14.27 -1.90 -4.18
CA VAL A 114 14.53 -2.79 -3.03
C VAL A 114 13.54 -2.48 -1.91
N TRP A 115 12.97 -3.53 -1.32
CA TRP A 115 12.11 -3.43 -0.14
C TRP A 115 12.90 -3.63 1.15
N ASN A 116 13.15 -2.55 1.89
CA ASN A 116 14.01 -2.54 3.08
C ASN A 116 13.27 -2.74 4.42
N ALA A 117 12.04 -3.26 4.42
CA ALA A 117 11.15 -3.13 5.56
C ALA A 117 11.11 -4.33 6.52
N ASP A 118 12.16 -5.12 6.61
CA ASP A 118 12.10 -6.36 7.38
C ASP A 118 12.53 -6.15 8.85
N GLY A 119 13.63 -5.46 9.14
CA GLY A 119 14.15 -5.26 10.50
C GLY A 119 13.24 -4.44 11.42
N MET A 120 13.31 -3.12 11.30
CA MET A 120 12.68 -2.18 12.25
C MET A 120 11.14 -2.20 12.18
N LEU A 121 10.58 -2.38 10.98
CA LEU A 121 9.13 -2.40 10.79
C LEU A 121 8.45 -3.51 11.61
N ARG A 122 9.07 -4.69 11.74
CA ARG A 122 8.53 -5.80 12.56
C ARG A 122 8.32 -5.39 14.02
N HIS A 123 9.25 -4.60 14.57
CA HIS A 123 9.12 -4.09 15.94
C HIS A 123 8.03 -3.03 16.04
N VAL A 124 7.95 -2.13 15.05
CA VAL A 124 6.89 -1.11 14.97
C VAL A 124 5.51 -1.75 14.87
N GLN A 125 5.31 -2.74 14.01
CA GLN A 125 4.03 -3.44 13.87
C GLN A 125 3.58 -4.11 15.18
N ARG A 126 4.52 -4.71 15.92
CA ARG A 126 4.23 -5.28 17.25
C ARG A 126 3.84 -4.22 18.27
N GLY A 127 4.49 -3.06 18.24
CA GLY A 127 4.12 -1.92 19.08
C GLY A 127 2.76 -1.35 18.70
N PHE A 128 2.52 -1.18 17.40
CA PHE A 128 1.28 -0.69 16.81
C PHE A 128 0.08 -1.52 17.30
N ALA A 129 0.13 -2.85 17.16
CA ALA A 129 -0.94 -3.76 17.58
C ALA A 129 -1.29 -3.69 19.08
N LYS A 130 -0.32 -3.31 19.92
CA LYS A 130 -0.55 -3.09 21.36
C LYS A 130 -1.24 -1.76 21.65
N LEU A 131 -1.01 -0.76 20.78
CA LEU A 131 -1.51 0.60 20.93
C LEU A 131 -2.82 0.84 20.17
N VAL A 132 -3.27 -0.10 19.33
CA VAL A 132 -4.61 -0.09 18.72
C VAL A 132 -5.68 -0.13 19.82
N PRO A 133 -6.59 0.86 19.89
CA PRO A 133 -7.65 0.91 20.89
C PRO A 133 -8.48 -0.38 20.90
N PRO A 134 -8.94 -0.85 22.06
CA PRO A 134 -9.85 -2.00 22.15
C PRO A 134 -11.13 -1.81 21.30
N LEU A 135 -11.60 -0.57 21.17
CA LEU A 135 -12.78 -0.20 20.37
C LEU A 135 -12.62 -0.51 18.87
N SER A 136 -11.39 -0.47 18.35
CA SER A 136 -11.08 -0.83 16.95
C SER A 136 -11.02 -2.34 16.71
N LYS A 137 -10.99 -3.15 17.77
CA LYS A 137 -11.11 -4.61 17.68
C LYS A 137 -12.60 -4.93 17.69
N LEU A 138 -13.22 -4.89 16.51
CA LEU A 138 -14.64 -5.20 16.33
C LEU A 138 -14.96 -6.51 17.09
N ALA A 139 -15.90 -6.44 18.05
CA ALA A 139 -16.45 -7.65 18.65
C ALA A 139 -16.99 -8.53 17.51
N LYS A 140 -16.75 -9.84 17.56
CA LYS A 140 -17.35 -10.76 16.58
C LYS A 140 -18.85 -10.50 16.56
N CYS A 141 -19.39 -10.14 15.39
CA CYS A 141 -20.84 -10.00 15.24
C CYS A 141 -21.50 -11.31 15.68
N PRO A 142 -22.56 -11.27 16.50
CA PRO A 142 -23.31 -12.47 16.81
C PRO A 142 -23.81 -13.11 15.50
N PRO A 143 -23.98 -14.45 15.47
CA PRO A 143 -24.53 -15.14 14.31
C PRO A 143 -25.84 -14.47 13.87
N VAL A 144 -26.01 -14.25 12.58
CA VAL A 144 -27.28 -13.76 12.03
C VAL A 144 -28.34 -14.83 12.31
N THR A 145 -29.28 -14.52 13.21
CA THR A 145 -30.39 -15.43 13.51
C THR A 145 -31.51 -15.28 12.47
N LEU A 146 -32.34 -16.32 12.34
CA LEU A 146 -33.51 -16.27 11.44
C LEU A 146 -34.48 -15.14 11.82
N GLU A 147 -34.57 -14.78 13.11
CA GLU A 147 -35.40 -13.65 13.54
C GLU A 147 -34.89 -12.31 12.99
N ALA A 148 -33.56 -12.11 12.92
CA ALA A 148 -32.96 -10.89 12.37
C ALA A 148 -33.22 -10.74 10.85
N LEU A 149 -33.30 -11.86 10.12
CA LEU A 149 -33.66 -11.85 8.70
C LEU A 149 -35.14 -11.51 8.48
N CYS A 150 -36.05 -12.00 9.33
CA CYS A 150 -37.48 -11.66 9.24
C CYS A 150 -37.77 -10.18 9.51
N ILE A 151 -36.95 -9.50 10.34
CA ILE A 151 -37.10 -8.07 10.64
C ILE A 151 -36.75 -7.18 9.44
N LEU A 152 -35.83 -7.62 8.56
CA LEU A 152 -35.40 -6.88 7.38
C LEU A 152 -36.37 -6.98 6.19
N HIS A 153 -37.38 -7.84 6.28
CA HIS A 153 -38.33 -8.14 5.20
C HIS A 153 -39.73 -7.51 5.44
N ASN A 154 -39.80 -6.39 6.15
CA ASN A 154 -40.99 -5.53 6.25
C ASN A 154 -40.70 -4.12 5.74
#